data_AF-A0A6N8ILB0-F1
#
_entry.id   AF-A0A6N8ILB0-F1
#
_cell.length_a   1.000
_cell.length_b   1.000
_cell.length_c   1.000
_cell.angle_alpha   90.00
_cell.angle_beta   90.00
_cell.angle_gamma   90.00
#
_symmetry.space_group_name_H-M   'P 1'
#
loop_
_entity.id
_entity.type
_entity.pdbx_description
1 polymer ?
#
loop_
_entity_poly.entity_id
_entity_poly.type
_entity_poly.pdbx_seq_one_letter_code
_entity_poly.pdbx_strand_id
1 'polypeptide(L)' 'MEHAEYERQMEAIKAATARIFAMAETEEEVCRLEKAINHEVMYLAAIAQSELVKPEGGWDPFGR' A
#
# COMPACT_ATOMS: atom_id res chain seq x y z
N MET A 1 -12.44 -11.01 -16.44
CA MET A 1 -11.04 -11.45 -16.23
C MET A 1 -10.32 -10.60 -15.18
N GLU A 2 -10.61 -9.29 -15.07
CA GLU A 2 -10.01 -8.40 -14.06
C GLU A 2 -10.27 -8.80 -12.60
N HIS A 3 -11.48 -9.30 -12.30
CA HIS A 3 -11.88 -9.61 -10.92
C HIS A 3 -11.08 -10.77 -10.31
N ALA A 4 -10.79 -11.81 -11.09
CA ALA A 4 -10.05 -12.99 -10.61
C ALA A 4 -8.57 -12.67 -10.35
N GLU A 5 -7.98 -11.81 -11.18
CA GLU A 5 -6.60 -11.36 -10.96
C GLU A 5 -6.52 -10.42 -9.75
N TYR A 6 -7.47 -9.50 -9.61
CA TYR A 6 -7.58 -8.65 -8.43
C TYR A 6 -7.71 -9.47 -7.14
N GLU A 7 -8.60 -10.46 -7.11
CA GLU A 7 -8.76 -11.36 -5.97
C GLU A 7 -7.46 -12.11 -5.65
N ARG A 8 -6.77 -12.63 -6.66
CA ARG A 8 -5.48 -13.33 -6.49
C ARG A 8 -4.42 -12.43 -5.86
N GLN A 9 -4.31 -11.18 -6.33
CA GLN A 9 -3.38 -10.20 -5.78
C GLN A 9 -3.75 -9.84 -4.33
N MET A 10 -5.05 -9.69 -4.05
CA MET A 10 -5.52 -9.39 -2.71
C MET A 10 -5.23 -10.53 -1.71
N GLU A 11 -5.39 -11.78 -2.13
CA GLU A 11 -4.99 -12.92 -1.31
C GLU A 11 -3.47 -12.97 -1.07
N ALA A 12 -2.66 -12.61 -2.07
CA ALA A 12 -1.21 -12.51 -1.88
C ALA A 12 -0.83 -11.44 -0.84
N ILE A 13 -1.50 -10.28 -0.86
CA ILE A 13 -1.32 -9.20 0.12
C ILE A 13 -1.70 -9.70 1.51
N LYS A 14 -2.89 -10.32 1.67
CA LYS A 14 -3.34 -10.88 2.95
C LYS A 14 -2.35 -11.88 3.52
N ALA A 15 -1.86 -12.80 2.68
CA ALA A 15 -0.89 -13.81 3.09
C ALA A 15 0.45 -13.20 3.52
N ALA A 16 0.92 -12.14 2.84
CA ALA A 16 2.13 -11.43 3.23
C ALA A 16 1.96 -10.68 4.56
N THR A 17 0.87 -9.94 4.72
CA THR A 17 0.53 -9.23 5.95
C THR A 17 0.40 -10.17 7.15
N ALA A 18 -0.22 -11.35 6.96
CA ALA A 18 -0.32 -12.36 8.00
C ALA A 18 1.07 -12.85 8.48
N ARG A 19 2.03 -13.05 7.56
CA ARG A 19 3.41 -13.42 7.92
C ARG A 19 4.12 -12.32 8.69
N ILE A 20 3.85 -11.05 8.39
CA ILE A 20 4.40 -9.91 9.13
C ILE A 20 3.83 -9.86 10.54
N PHE A 21 2.52 -10.01 10.71
CA PHE A 21 1.90 -10.03 12.03
C PHE A 21 2.33 -11.22 12.89
N ALA A 22 2.67 -12.36 12.29
CA ALA A 22 3.24 -13.50 13.00
C ALA A 22 4.62 -13.20 13.65
N MET A 23 5.25 -12.07 13.31
CA MET A 23 6.50 -11.61 13.94
C MET A 23 6.26 -10.79 15.22
N ALA A 24 5.03 -10.39 15.50
CA ALA A 24 4.70 -9.67 16.73
C ALA A 24 4.50 -10.64 17.91
N GLU A 25 5.06 -10.30 19.06
CA GLU A 25 4.88 -11.03 20.32
C GLU A 25 3.83 -10.37 21.22
N THR A 26 3.50 -9.11 20.94
CA THR A 26 2.61 -8.27 21.74
C THR A 26 1.55 -7.56 20.90
N GLU A 27 0.45 -7.15 21.54
CA GLU A 27 -0.59 -6.33 20.90
C GLU A 27 -0.04 -4.97 20.42
N GLU A 28 0.85 -4.34 21.20
CA GLU A 28 1.49 -3.09 20.81
C GLU A 28 2.35 -3.26 19.54
N GLU A 29 3.01 -4.40 19.37
CA GLU A 29 3.74 -4.71 18.13
C GLU A 29 2.82 -4.92 16.95
N VAL A 30 1.69 -5.62 17.12
CA VAL A 30 0.66 -5.72 16.08
C VAL A 30 0.19 -4.33 15.66
N CYS A 31 -0.12 -3.45 16.61
CA CYS A 31 -0.55 -2.08 16.30
C CYS A 31 0.53 -1.27 15.57
N ARG A 32 1.80 -1.43 15.93
CA ARG A 32 2.92 -0.79 15.22
C ARG A 32 3.06 -1.29 13.79
N LEU A 33 2.98 -2.61 13.59
CA LEU A 33 3.06 -3.22 12.26
C LEU A 33 1.85 -2.85 11.39
N GLU A 34 0.65 -2.79 11.97
CA GLU A 34 -0.57 -2.37 11.29
C GLU A 34 -0.41 -0.95 10.73
N LYS A 35 0.04 0.00 11.58
CA LYS A 35 0.28 1.39 11.17
C LYS A 35 1.32 1.49 10.08
N ALA A 36 2.41 0.72 10.16
CA ALA A 36 3.46 0.70 9.15
C ALA A 36 2.91 0.20 7.79
N ILE A 37 2.19 -0.92 7.78
CA ILE A 37 1.60 -1.49 6.57
C ILE A 37 0.57 -0.52 5.96
N ASN A 38 -0.29 0.08 6.80
CA ASN A 38 -1.27 1.07 6.36
C ASN A 38 -0.59 2.28 5.70
N HIS A 39 0.49 2.78 6.31
CA HIS A 39 1.24 3.92 5.79
C HIS A 39 1.82 3.61 4.41
N GLU A 40 2.47 2.46 4.24
CA GLU A 40 3.07 2.06 2.96
C GLU A 40 2.01 1.89 1.86
N VAL A 41 0.89 1.23 2.16
CA VAL A 41 -0.20 1.04 1.18
C VAL A 41 -0.82 2.40 0.80
N MET A 42 -1.05 3.27 1.77
CA MET A 42 -1.55 4.62 1.53
C MET A 42 -0.59 5.43 0.66
N TYR A 43 0.71 5.34 0.92
CA TYR A 43 1.74 6.04 0.15
C TYR A 43 1.79 5.56 -1.31
N LEU A 44 1.76 4.25 -1.54
CA LEU A 44 1.69 3.69 -2.89
C LEU A 44 0.40 4.10 -3.63
N ALA A 45 -0.73 4.12 -2.92
CA ALA A 45 -1.99 4.59 -3.48
C ALA A 45 -1.90 6.07 -3.90
N ALA A 46 -1.30 6.92 -3.06
CA ALA A 46 -1.10 8.33 -3.37
C ALA A 46 -0.19 8.53 -4.60
N ILE A 47 0.87 7.74 -4.73
CA ILE A 47 1.74 7.78 -5.93
C ILE A 47 0.94 7.37 -7.17
N ALA A 48 0.21 6.25 -7.11
CA ALA A 48 -0.57 5.77 -8.25
C ALA A 48 -1.64 6.80 -8.67
N GLN A 49 -2.33 7.41 -7.70
CA GLN A 49 -3.27 8.49 -7.95
C GLN A 49 -2.58 9.69 -8.59
N SER A 50 -1.43 10.10 -8.07
CA SER A 50 -0.64 11.21 -8.62
C SER A 50 -0.23 10.94 -10.08
N GLU A 51 0.30 9.77 -10.39
CA GLU A 51 0.72 9.45 -11.77
C GLU A 51 -0.47 9.45 -12.76
N LEU A 52 -1.69 9.11 -12.32
CA LEU A 52 -2.88 9.19 -13.17
C LEU A 52 -3.33 10.61 -13.49
N VAL A 53 -3.03 11.59 -12.63
CA VAL A 53 -3.43 13.00 -12.82
C VAL A 53 -2.26 13.89 -13.26
N LYS A 54 -1.10 13.29 -13.52
CA LYS A 54 0.12 13.99 -13.91
C LYS A 54 -0.04 14.65 -15.29
N PRO A 55 0.28 15.95 -15.42
CA PRO A 55 0.27 16.62 -16.72
C PRO A 55 1.28 16.02 -17.69
N GLU A 56 1.07 16.18 -19.01
CA GLU A 56 2.00 15.71 -20.04
C GLU A 56 3.43 16.26 -19.87
N GLY A 57 3.56 17.47 -19.31
CA GLY A 57 4.85 18.11 -18.98
C GLY A 57 5.47 17.68 -17.65
N GLY A 58 4.83 16.77 -16.91
CA GLY A 58 5.22 16.39 -15.56
C GLY A 58 4.71 17.35 -14.47
N TRP A 59 5.12 17.06 -13.23
CA TRP A 59 4.83 17.93 -12.08
C TRP A 59 5.78 19.13 -12.07
N ASP A 60 5.28 20.31 -11.73
CA ASP A 60 6.16 21.44 -11.45
C ASP A 60 7.07 21.08 -10.26
N PRO A 61 8.40 21.02 -10.44
CA PRO A 61 9.33 20.72 -9.36
C PRO A 61 9.29 21.77 -8.23
N PHE A 62 8.69 22.94 -8.45
CA PHE A 62 8.49 23.98 -7.43
C PHE A 62 7.08 24.02 -6.84
N GLY A 63 6.18 23.12 -7.26
CA GLY A 63 4.84 22.96 -6.69
C GLY A 63 3.90 24.17 -6.83
N ARG A 64 4.04 24.95 -7.91
CA ARG A 64 3.19 26.13 -8.19
C ARG A 64 2.02 25.83 -9.11
#